data_AF-G2NYU9-F1
#
_entry.id   AF-G2NYU9-F1
#
_cell.length_a   1.000
_cell.length_b   1.000
_cell.length_c   1.000
_cell.angle_alpha   90.00
_cell.angle_beta   90.00
_cell.angle_gamma   90.00
#
_symmetry.space_group_name_H-M   'P 1'
#
loop_
_entity.id
_entity.type
_entity.pdbx_description
1 polymer ?
#
loop_
_entity_poly.entity_id
_entity_poly.type
_entity_poly.pdbx_seq_one_letter_code
_entity_poly.pdbx_strand_id
1 'polypeptide(L)' 'MFTPAVLRQNAKNFMKGPTARKAWALSRHGRALQPRGRRDRMHVALFNAAFEEVGGPDQYPECELEPGSAL' A
#
# COMPACT_ATOMS: atom_id res chain seq x y z
N MET A 1 -18.04 -9.83 -12.71
CA MET A 1 -16.59 -9.88 -13.00
C MET A 1 -15.99 -8.56 -12.53
N PHE A 2 -14.94 -8.56 -11.70
CA PHE A 2 -14.29 -7.31 -11.28
C PHE A 2 -13.33 -6.84 -12.37
N THR A 3 -13.62 -5.70 -12.99
CA THR A 3 -12.70 -5.09 -13.96
C THR A 3 -11.55 -4.39 -13.24
N PRO A 4 -10.40 -4.15 -13.91
CA PRO A 4 -9.30 -3.39 -13.32
C PRO A 4 -9.72 -2.00 -12.80
N ALA A 5 -10.63 -1.32 -13.49
CA ALA A 5 -11.16 -0.02 -13.07
C ALA A 5 -11.93 -0.10 -11.74
N VAL A 6 -12.77 -1.13 -11.57
CA VAL A 6 -13.52 -1.36 -10.33
C VAL A 6 -12.57 -1.67 -9.17
N LEU A 7 -11.53 -2.47 -9.41
CA LEU A 7 -10.54 -2.77 -8.37
C LEU A 7 -9.76 -1.54 -7.92
N ARG A 8 -9.39 -0.64 -8.84
CA ARG A 8 -8.74 0.64 -8.49
C ARG A 8 -9.67 1.54 -7.67
N GLN A 9 -10.91 1.69 -8.10
CA GLN A 9 -11.89 2.49 -7.37
C GLN A 9 -12.14 1.97 -5.95
N ASN A 10 -12.21 0.65 -5.79
CA ASN A 10 -12.37 0.01 -4.48
C ASN A 10 -11.16 0.24 -3.59
N ALA A 11 -9.94 0.10 -4.13
CA ALA A 11 -8.71 0.38 -3.39
C ALA A 11 -8.65 1.85 -2.93
N LYS A 12 -9.03 2.79 -3.79
CA LYS A 12 -9.12 4.21 -3.45
C LYS A 12 -10.13 4.48 -2.34
N ASN A 13 -11.33 3.90 -2.46
CA ASN A 13 -12.37 4.04 -1.43
C ASN A 13 -11.92 3.48 -0.08
N PHE A 14 -11.20 2.34 -0.08
CA PHE A 14 -10.60 1.77 1.13
C PHE A 14 -9.55 2.73 1.74
N MET A 15 -8.66 3.30 0.93
CA MET A 15 -7.58 4.21 1.39
C MET A 15 -8.06 5.60 1.84
N LYS A 16 -9.30 5.99 1.54
CA LYS A 16 -9.93 7.18 2.15
C LYS A 16 -10.12 7.02 3.65
N GLY A 17 -10.22 5.79 4.17
CA GLY A 17 -10.31 5.53 5.60
C GLY A 17 -8.98 5.82 6.30
N PRO A 18 -8.95 6.66 7.35
CA PRO A 18 -7.71 7.00 8.05
C PRO A 18 -7.06 5.77 8.70
N THR A 19 -7.85 4.85 9.23
CA THR A 19 -7.37 3.58 9.79
C THR A 19 -6.71 2.69 8.74
N ALA A 20 -7.34 2.56 7.57
CA ALA A 20 -6.83 1.76 6.46
C ALA A 20 -5.49 2.33 5.95
N ARG A 21 -5.43 3.66 5.81
CA ARG A 21 -4.23 4.37 5.38
C ARG A 21 -3.07 4.19 6.36
N LYS A 22 -3.32 4.40 7.66
CA LYS A 22 -2.32 4.18 8.70
C LYS A 22 -1.82 2.74 8.72
N ALA A 23 -2.73 1.76 8.63
CA ALA A 23 -2.37 0.34 8.60
C ALA A 23 -1.54 -0.02 7.36
N TRP A 24 -1.84 0.58 6.20
CA TRP A 24 -1.04 0.40 4.99
C TRP A 24 0.35 0.99 5.14
N ALA A 25 0.46 2.24 5.62
CA ALA A 25 1.74 2.90 5.86
C ALA A 25 2.68 2.05 6.75
N LEU A 26 2.14 1.45 7.81
CA LEU A 26 2.91 0.60 8.74
C LEU A 26 3.36 -0.74 8.13
N SER A 27 2.68 -1.24 7.10
CA SER A 27 2.92 -2.59 6.58
C SER A 27 3.47 -2.63 5.16
N ARG A 28 3.41 -1.53 4.39
CA ARG A 28 3.76 -1.51 2.95
C ARG A 28 5.20 -1.93 2.68
N HIS A 29 6.15 -1.53 3.52
CA HIS A 29 7.57 -1.86 3.35
C HIS A 29 7.84 -3.36 3.52
N GLY A 30 7.36 -3.93 4.63
CA GLY A 30 7.45 -5.38 4.84
C GLY A 30 6.69 -6.16 3.77
N ARG A 31 5.58 -5.61 3.24
CA ARG A 31 4.84 -6.25 2.16
C ARG A 31 5.59 -6.21 0.82
N ALA A 32 6.32 -5.15 0.51
CA ALA A 32 7.11 -5.02 -0.72
C ALA A 32 8.29 -6.01 -0.77
N LEU A 33 8.87 -6.35 0.39
CA LEU A 33 10.05 -7.22 0.49
C LEU A 33 9.73 -8.73 0.50
N GLN A 34 8.46 -9.11 0.66
CA GLN A 34 8.08 -10.53 0.72
C GLN A 34 8.00 -11.17 -0.68
N PRO A 35 8.46 -12.42 -0.86
CA PRO A 35 8.22 -13.17 -2.08
C PRO A 35 6.73 -13.50 -2.21
N ARG A 36 6.09 -13.03 -3.29
CA ARG A 36 4.64 -13.10 -3.49
C ARG A 36 4.24 -13.70 -4.83
N GLY A 37 3.11 -14.40 -4.84
CA GLY A 37 2.43 -14.86 -6.06
C GLY A 37 1.75 -13.71 -6.83
N ARG A 38 1.35 -13.96 -8.08
CA ARG A 38 0.85 -12.95 -9.03
C ARG A 38 -0.30 -12.09 -8.48
N ARG A 39 -1.30 -12.70 -7.83
CA ARG A 39 -2.49 -11.99 -7.30
C ARG A 39 -2.14 -11.02 -6.17
N ASP A 40 -1.22 -11.43 -5.32
CA ASP A 40 -0.81 -10.66 -4.15
C ASP A 40 0.04 -9.45 -4.57
N ARG A 41 0.93 -9.61 -5.57
CA ARG A 41 1.63 -8.48 -6.20
C ARG A 41 0.67 -7.44 -6.79
N MET A 42 -0.40 -7.90 -7.44
CA MET A 42 -1.44 -7.02 -7.97
C MET A 42 -2.14 -6.22 -6.86
N HIS A 43 -2.48 -6.86 -5.72
CA HIS A 43 -3.10 -6.17 -4.59
C HIS A 43 -2.18 -5.11 -3.99
N VAL A 44 -0.89 -5.42 -3.80
CA VAL A 44 0.11 -4.45 -3.33
C VAL A 44 0.19 -3.25 -4.26
N ALA A 45 0.26 -3.49 -5.58
CA ALA A 45 0.29 -2.41 -6.57
C ALA A 45 -0.97 -1.53 -6.53
N LEU A 46 -2.15 -2.14 -6.41
CA LEU A 46 -3.42 -1.40 -6.28
C LEU A 46 -3.46 -0.54 -5.03
N PHE A 47 -2.99 -1.06 -3.90
CA PHE A 47 -2.98 -0.33 -2.64
C PHE A 47 -1.91 0.76 -2.60
N ASN A 48 -0.73 0.56 -3.20
CA ASN A 48 0.27 1.61 -3.32
C ASN A 48 -0.24 2.78 -4.16
N ALA A 49 -0.81 2.51 -5.34
CA ALA A 49 -1.39 3.55 -6.18
C ALA A 49 -2.52 4.30 -5.47
N ALA A 50 -3.43 3.56 -4.81
CA ALA A 50 -4.50 4.18 -4.03
C ALA A 50 -4.00 5.00 -2.84
N PHE A 51 -2.90 4.58 -2.21
CA PHE A 51 -2.28 5.28 -1.09
C PHE A 51 -1.63 6.60 -1.52
N GLU A 52 -0.90 6.59 -2.65
CA GLU A 52 -0.34 7.80 -3.28
C GLU A 52 -1.45 8.79 -3.65
N GLU A 53 -2.50 8.32 -4.34
CA GLU A 53 -3.60 9.18 -4.80
C GLU A 53 -4.39 9.88 -3.69
N VAL A 54 -4.38 9.36 -2.46
CA VAL A 54 -5.10 9.95 -1.31
C VAL A 54 -4.20 10.80 -0.41
N GLY A 55 -2.96 11.08 -0.83
CA GLY A 55 -1.99 11.84 -0.04
C GLY A 55 -1.37 11.04 1.11
N GLY A 56 -1.33 9.71 0.98
CA GLY A 56 -0.70 8.83 1.96
C GLY A 56 0.77 9.15 2.24
N PRO A 57 1.64 9.32 1.21
CA PRO A 57 3.06 9.64 1.41
C PRO A 57 3.30 10.95 2.15
N ASP A 58 2.48 11.99 1.92
CA ASP A 58 2.60 13.26 2.62
C ASP A 58 2.26 13.12 4.11
N GLN A 59 1.28 12.27 4.43
CA GLN A 59 0.82 12.03 5.79
C GLN A 59 1.69 10.99 6.54
N TYR A 60 2.27 10.05 5.80
CA TYR A 60 3.11 8.97 6.29
C TYR A 60 4.30 8.80 5.34
N PRO A 61 5.34 9.64 5.49
CA PRO A 61 6.55 9.51 4.68
C PRO A 61 7.18 8.13 4.90
N GLU A 62 7.92 7.66 3.90
CA GLU A 62 8.76 6.49 4.10
C GLU A 62 9.82 6.86 5.13
N CYS A 63 9.81 6.20 6.29
CA CYS A 63 10.97 6.28 7.15
C CYS A 63 12.12 5.61 6.39
N GLU A 64 13.21 6.33 6.18
CA GLU A 64 14.47 5.72 5.76
C GLU A 64 14.80 4.64 6.80
N LEU A 65 14.56 3.38 6.43
CA LEU A 65 15.04 2.26 7.21
C LEU A 65 16.55 2.27 7.02
N GLU A 66 17.28 2.82 7.99
CA GLU A 66 18.72 2.66 8.08
C GLU A 66 19.03 1.18 7.83
N PRO A 67 19.92 0.85 6.87
CA PRO A 67 20.18 -0.53 6.44
C PRO A 67 20.89 -1.40 7.50
N GLY A 68 20.79 -1.05 8.79
CA GLY A 68 21.39 -1.74 9.93
C GLY A 68 20.41 -2.10 11.07
N SER A 69 19.12 -1.76 11.01
CA SER A 69 18.18 -2.08 12.10
C SER A 69 17.42 -3.41 11.97
N ALA A 70 17.90 -4.31 11.11
CA ALA A 70 17.51 -5.72 11.12
C ALA A 70 18.64 -6.57 11.71
N LEU A 71 18.81 -6.49 13.02
CA LEU A 71 19.55 -7.48 13.84
C LEU A 71 18.64 -7.94 14.97
#